data_AF-A0AAW2U0K8-F1
#
_entry.id   AF-A0AAW2U0K8-F1
#
_cell.length_a   1.000
_cell.length_b   1.000
_cell.length_c   1.000
_cell.angle_alpha   90.00
_cell.angle_beta   90.00
_cell.angle_gamma   90.00
#
_symmetry.space_group_name_H-M   'P 1'
#
loop_
_entity.id
_entity.type
_entity.pdbx_description
1 polymer ?
#
loop_
_entity_poly.entity_id
_entity_poly.type
_entity_poly.pdbx_seq_one_letter_code
_entity_poly.pdbx_strand_id
1 'polypeptide(L)'
;MQFEKGCKRSEPSYLCTLRFDEIEEASGPIPGVIKKLLKEFEDVMPDELPPKRAVDHEIELVPGTKPPARAPYRMTQHELMELRKQLKDMLESGIIKPAKSPYGAPVLFQKKADGSLRMCCDYRALKKSL
;
A
#
# COMPACT_ATOMS: atom_id res chain seq x y z
N MET A 1 1.38 -22.32 -17.41
CA MET A 1 2.40 -23.33 -17.04
C MET A 1 2.69 -24.18 -18.27
N GLN A 2 3.93 -24.15 -18.78
CA GLN A 2 4.38 -25.09 -19.82
C GLN A 2 4.96 -26.33 -19.12
N PHE A 3 4.34 -27.50 -19.32
CA PHE A 3 4.72 -28.78 -18.70
C PHE A 3 5.77 -29.55 -19.51
N GLU A 4 6.53 -28.88 -20.38
CA GLU A 4 7.31 -29.57 -21.42
C GLU A 4 8.52 -30.35 -20.90
N LYS A 5 8.93 -30.19 -19.62
CA LYS A 5 10.15 -30.82 -19.09
C LYS A 5 9.98 -31.60 -17.77
N GLY A 6 8.75 -31.85 -17.31
CA GLY A 6 8.50 -32.38 -15.97
C GLY A 6 7.91 -33.79 -15.88
N CYS A 7 7.17 -34.26 -16.89
CA CYS A 7 6.43 -35.51 -16.79
C CYS A 7 7.15 -36.65 -17.52
N LYS A 8 7.61 -37.66 -16.79
CA LYS A 8 8.16 -38.89 -17.36
C LYS A 8 7.05 -39.78 -17.89
N ARG A 9 7.25 -40.37 -19.08
CA ARG A 9 6.30 -41.30 -19.70
C ARG A 9 6.19 -42.55 -18.83
N SER A 10 4.96 -42.95 -18.49
CA SER A 10 4.56 -44.11 -17.66
C SER A 10 4.77 -44.04 -16.14
N GLU A 11 5.08 -42.88 -15.56
CA GLU A 11 5.03 -42.67 -14.11
C GLU A 11 3.82 -41.78 -13.73
N PRO A 12 3.05 -42.12 -12.67
CA PRO A 12 1.94 -41.29 -12.25
C PRO A 12 2.48 -39.92 -11.78
N SER A 13 2.01 -38.86 -12.42
CA SER A 13 2.35 -37.49 -12.08
C SER A 13 1.15 -36.81 -11.42
N TYR A 14 1.36 -36.19 -10.27
CA TYR A 14 0.31 -35.52 -9.51
C TYR A 14 0.41 -34.01 -9.71
N LEU A 15 -0.66 -33.41 -10.23
CA LEU A 15 -0.79 -31.96 -10.36
C LEU A 15 -1.56 -31.43 -9.15
N CYS A 16 -0.88 -30.67 -8.29
CA CYS A 16 -1.55 -29.89 -7.25
C CYS A 16 -1.85 -28.50 -7.81
N THR A 17 -3.12 -28.17 -7.95
CA THR A 17 -3.56 -26.80 -8.26
C THR A 17 -4.06 -26.16 -6.97
N LEU A 18 -3.59 -24.94 -6.69
CA LEU A 18 -4.20 -24.10 -5.67
C LEU A 18 -5.55 -23.65 -6.23
N ARG A 19 -6.65 -24.14 -5.64
CA ARG A 19 -7.95 -23.51 -5.83
C ARG A 19 -7.93 -22.22 -5.00
N PHE A 20 -7.92 -21.11 -5.71
CA PHE A 20 -8.31 -19.84 -5.13
C PHE A 20 -9.83 -19.84 -5.22
N ASP A 21 -10.49 -20.18 -4.11
CA ASP A 21 -11.89 -19.83 -3.98
C ASP A 21 -11.93 -18.30 -3.91
N GLU A 22 -12.71 -17.69 -4.79
CA GLU A 22 -13.02 -16.28 -4.67
C GLU A 22 -13.56 -16.07 -3.26
N ILE A 23 -12.94 -15.18 -2.49
CA ILE A 23 -13.52 -14.77 -1.21
C ILE A 23 -14.82 -14.08 -1.60
N GLU A 24 -15.94 -14.80 -1.54
CA GLU A 24 -17.24 -14.18 -1.62
C GLU A 24 -17.27 -13.12 -0.52
N GLU A 25 -17.40 -11.85 -0.92
CA GLU A 25 -17.73 -10.80 0.03
C GLU A 25 -18.95 -11.30 0.79
N ALA A 26 -18.81 -11.48 2.10
CA ALA A 26 -19.88 -11.98 2.94
C ALA A 26 -21.05 -10.99 2.84
N SER A 27 -22.01 -11.28 1.96
CA SER A 27 -23.16 -10.41 1.68
C SER A 27 -24.32 -10.61 2.68
N GLY A 28 -24.05 -11.34 3.76
CA GLY A 28 -25.00 -11.57 4.84
C GLY A 28 -25.01 -10.46 5.89
N PRO A 29 -26.11 -10.29 6.64
CA PRO A 29 -26.16 -9.35 7.75
C PRO A 29 -25.10 -9.69 8.80
N ILE A 30 -24.39 -8.67 9.29
CA ILE A 30 -23.38 -8.80 10.35
C ILE A 30 -24.00 -9.52 11.55
N PRO A 31 -23.46 -10.67 12.00
CA PRO A 31 -23.95 -11.38 13.18
C PRO A 31 -24.07 -10.46 14.39
N GLY A 32 -25.15 -10.61 15.17
CA GLY A 32 -25.45 -9.68 16.27
C GLY A 32 -24.35 -9.56 17.33
N VAL A 33 -23.56 -10.62 17.54
CA VAL A 33 -22.39 -10.61 18.43
C VAL A 33 -21.31 -9.65 17.92
N ILE A 34 -21.03 -9.67 16.61
CA ILE A 34 -20.05 -8.78 15.97
C ILE A 34 -20.56 -7.34 16.00
N LYS A 35 -21.86 -7.12 15.76
CA LYS A 35 -22.45 -5.78 15.82
C LYS A 35 -22.33 -5.15 17.21
N LYS A 36 -22.48 -5.95 18.28
CA LYS A 36 -22.25 -5.48 19.66
C LYS A 36 -20.79 -5.09 19.88
N LEU A 37 -19.86 -5.92 19.41
CA LEU A 37 -18.43 -5.67 19.54
C LEU A 37 -17.99 -4.40 18.79
N LEU A 38 -18.47 -4.20 17.56
CA LEU A 38 -18.17 -2.99 16.78
C LEU A 38 -18.66 -1.72 17.49
N LYS A 39 -19.81 -1.79 18.17
CA LYS A 39 -20.35 -0.67 18.95
C LYS A 39 -19.57 -0.44 20.24
N GLU A 40 -19.07 -1.51 20.85
CA GLU A 40 -18.26 -1.43 22.08
C GLU A 40 -16.90 -0.76 21.83
N PHE A 41 -16.28 -1.01 20.67
CA PHE A 41 -14.96 -0.49 20.28
C PHE A 41 -15.04 0.55 19.16
N GLU A 42 -16.14 1.30 19.08
CA GLU A 42 -16.35 2.34 18.08
C GLU A 42 -15.26 3.42 18.14
N ASP A 43 -14.71 3.68 19.33
CA ASP A 43 -13.62 4.61 19.60
C ASP A 43 -12.26 4.19 19.03
N VAL A 44 -12.06 2.90 18.75
CA VAL A 44 -10.81 2.35 18.21
C VAL A 44 -10.73 2.51 16.68
N MET A 45 -11.85 2.78 16.02
CA MET A 45 -11.95 2.97 14.57
C MET A 45 -12.42 4.39 14.20
N PRO A 46 -11.74 5.46 14.66
CA PRO A 46 -12.13 6.81 14.28
C PRO A 46 -11.88 7.07 12.79
N ASP A 47 -12.75 7.87 12.17
CA ASP A 47 -12.59 8.32 10.77
C ASP A 47 -11.46 9.34 10.61
N GLU A 48 -10.99 9.93 11.72
CA GLU A 48 -9.93 10.94 11.77
C GLU A 48 -8.58 10.35 12.17
N LEU A 49 -7.52 11.15 12.01
CA LEU A 49 -6.18 10.76 12.45
C LEU A 49 -6.16 10.44 13.95
N PRO A 50 -5.42 9.39 14.35
CA PRO A 50 -5.25 9.09 15.76
C PRO A 50 -4.56 10.26 16.47
N PRO A 51 -4.84 10.44 17.78
CA PRO A 51 -4.21 11.49 18.55
C PRO A 51 -2.70 11.30 18.58
N LYS A 52 -1.97 12.43 18.70
CA LYS A 52 -0.51 12.40 18.86
C LYS A 52 -0.12 11.59 20.09
N ARG A 53 0.92 10.77 19.95
CA ARG A 53 1.48 9.92 21.02
C ARG A 53 2.78 10.53 21.54
N ALA A 54 3.26 10.03 22.68
CA ALA A 54 4.51 10.51 23.28
C ALA A 54 5.76 10.13 22.47
N VAL A 55 5.66 9.12 21.61
CA VAL A 55 6.76 8.61 20.78
C VAL A 55 6.36 8.78 19.32
N ASP A 56 7.13 9.59 18.60
CA ASP A 56 7.03 9.73 17.15
C ASP A 56 8.11 8.88 16.46
N HIS A 57 7.87 8.52 15.20
CA HIS A 57 8.86 7.81 14.40
C HIS A 57 9.94 8.78 13.93
N GLU A 58 11.16 8.61 14.45
CA GLU A 58 12.35 9.29 13.96
C GLU A 58 13.08 8.44 12.92
N ILE A 59 13.58 9.09 11.87
CA ILE A 59 14.37 8.46 10.82
C ILE A 59 15.82 8.91 11.00
N GLU A 60 16.63 8.06 11.63
CA GLU A 60 18.05 8.29 11.83
C GLU A 60 18.81 8.10 10.50
N LEU A 61 19.66 9.06 10.17
CA LEU A 61 20.48 9.04 8.96
C LEU A 61 21.96 8.90 9.31
N VAL A 62 22.70 8.20 8.45
CA VAL A 62 24.16 8.12 8.57
C VAL A 62 24.76 9.54 8.47
N PRO A 63 25.62 9.96 9.42
CA PRO A 63 26.23 11.28 9.41
C PRO A 63 26.98 11.58 8.10
N GLY A 64 26.78 12.79 7.57
CA GLY A 64 27.45 13.24 6.34
C GLY A 64 26.81 12.74 5.04
N THR A 65 25.69 12.02 5.11
CA THR A 65 24.92 11.64 3.91
C THR A 65 24.27 12.86 3.25
N LYS A 66 24.29 12.91 1.92
CA LYS A 66 23.61 13.97 1.16
C LYS A 66 22.12 13.61 1.03
N PRO A 67 21.19 14.57 1.24
CA PRO A 67 19.76 14.33 1.06
C PRO A 67 19.46 13.84 -0.36
N PRO A 68 18.83 12.65 -0.54
CA PRO A 68 18.41 12.23 -1.86
C PRO A 68 17.23 13.08 -2.35
N ALA A 69 17.44 13.75 -3.49
CA ALA A 69 16.39 14.43 -4.25
C ALA A 69 16.32 13.84 -5.65
N ARG A 70 15.22 13.14 -5.95
CA ARG A 70 14.97 12.53 -7.27
C ARG A 70 13.77 13.20 -7.93
N ALA A 71 13.90 13.44 -9.23
CA ALA A 71 12.82 13.98 -10.04
C ALA A 71 11.66 12.97 -10.13
N PRO A 72 10.40 13.44 -10.20
CA PRO A 72 9.25 12.58 -10.44
C PRO A 72 9.39 11.75 -11.72
N TYR A 73 8.84 10.54 -11.72
CA TYR A 73 8.75 9.74 -12.94
C TYR A 73 7.77 10.36 -13.94
N ARG A 74 7.95 10.05 -15.24
CA ARG A 74 6.97 10.41 -16.27
C ARG A 74 5.69 9.61 -16.01
N MET A 75 4.56 10.30 -16.04
CA MET A 75 3.24 9.73 -15.79
C MET A 75 2.31 10.01 -16.97
N THR A 76 1.40 9.07 -17.22
CA THR A 76 0.28 9.24 -18.15
C THR A 76 -0.77 10.20 -17.57
N GLN A 77 -1.69 10.67 -18.41
CA GLN A 77 -2.79 11.53 -17.95
C GLN A 77 -3.66 10.85 -16.88
N HIS A 78 -3.92 9.55 -17.05
CA HIS A 78 -4.69 8.77 -16.09
C HIS A 78 -4.00 8.70 -14.71
N GLU A 79 -2.70 8.41 -14.70
CA GLU A 79 -1.91 8.37 -13.45
C GLU A 79 -1.82 9.75 -12.78
N LEU A 80 -1.71 10.83 -13.56
CA LEU A 80 -1.71 12.19 -13.01
C LEU A 80 -3.05 12.57 -12.35
N MET A 81 -4.17 12.15 -12.94
CA MET A 81 -5.49 12.36 -12.33
C MET A 81 -5.62 11.60 -11.01
N GLU A 82 -5.20 10.33 -10.99
CA GLU A 82 -5.22 9.51 -9.79
C GLU A 82 -4.27 10.05 -8.71
N LEU A 83 -3.08 10.52 -9.10
CA LEU A 83 -2.13 11.17 -8.18
C LEU A 83 -2.76 12.37 -7.50
N ARG A 84 -3.40 13.26 -8.26
CA ARG A 84 -4.05 14.45 -7.70
C ARG A 84 -5.18 14.09 -6.75
N LYS A 85 -5.98 13.07 -7.09
CA LYS A 85 -7.05 12.57 -6.25
C LYS A 85 -6.50 12.07 -4.90
N GLN A 86 -5.56 11.12 -4.92
CA GLN A 86 -5.01 10.56 -3.68
C GLN A 86 -4.25 11.62 -2.85
N LEU A 87 -3.51 12.54 -3.49
CA LEU A 87 -2.88 13.66 -2.79
C LEU A 87 -3.90 14.56 -2.09
N LYS A 88 -5.02 14.86 -2.74
CA LYS A 88 -6.09 15.66 -2.15
C LYS A 88 -6.67 14.96 -0.92
N ASP A 89 -7.01 13.68 -1.04
CA ASP A 89 -7.59 12.90 0.06
C ASP A 89 -6.62 12.82 1.27
N MET A 90 -5.32 12.62 1.03
CA MET A 90 -4.30 12.61 2.10
C MET A 90 -4.04 13.99 2.72
N LEU A 91 -4.21 15.07 1.95
CA LEU A 91 -4.12 16.44 2.48
C LEU A 91 -5.33 16.77 3.35
N GLU A 92 -6.53 16.40 2.91
CA GLU A 92 -7.78 16.63 3.65
C GLU A 92 -7.84 15.82 4.95
N SER A 93 -7.36 14.57 4.92
CA SER A 93 -7.20 13.74 6.13
C SER A 93 -6.03 14.15 7.02
N GLY A 94 -5.16 15.06 6.58
CA GLY A 94 -4.00 15.53 7.35
C GLY A 94 -2.82 14.56 7.44
N ILE A 95 -2.85 13.43 6.71
CA ILE A 95 -1.76 12.45 6.67
C ILE A 95 -0.48 13.08 6.12
N ILE A 96 -0.62 13.99 5.15
CA ILE A 96 0.50 14.73 4.55
C ILE A 96 0.28 16.24 4.64
N LYS A 97 1.36 17.00 4.48
CA LYS A 97 1.34 18.45 4.37
C LYS A 97 2.36 18.94 3.33
N PRO A 98 2.13 20.08 2.67
CA PRO A 98 3.14 20.70 1.83
C PRO A 98 4.42 20.99 2.63
N ALA A 99 5.58 20.66 2.06
CA ALA A 99 6.87 20.86 2.70
C ALA A 99 7.91 21.40 1.70
N LYS A 100 8.81 22.25 2.18
CA LYS A 100 10.03 22.65 1.48
C LYS A 100 11.18 21.82 2.02
N SER A 101 11.44 20.66 1.41
CA SER A 101 12.44 19.70 1.88
C SER A 101 13.61 19.58 0.90
N PRO A 102 14.86 19.40 1.38
CA PRO A 102 15.97 19.00 0.53
C PRO A 102 15.86 17.54 0.08
N TYR A 103 14.95 16.75 0.68
CA TYR A 103 14.64 15.38 0.29
C TYR A 103 13.49 15.35 -0.72
N GLY A 104 13.60 14.46 -1.70
CA GLY A 104 12.55 14.22 -2.69
C GLY A 104 12.56 12.78 -3.18
N ALA A 105 11.44 12.07 -3.00
CA ALA A 105 11.22 10.73 -3.50
C ALA A 105 10.14 10.77 -4.59
N PRO A 106 10.34 10.13 -5.76
CA PRO A 106 9.33 10.08 -6.79
C PRO A 106 8.23 9.10 -6.39
N VAL A 107 7.05 9.32 -6.95
CA VAL A 107 5.90 8.44 -6.80
C VAL A 107 5.80 7.51 -8.02
N LEU A 108 5.43 6.26 -7.77
CA LEU A 108 5.08 5.27 -8.79
C LEU A 108 3.72 4.65 -8.47
N PHE A 109 3.05 4.10 -9.48
CA PHE A 109 1.77 3.43 -9.30
C PHE A 109 1.90 1.91 -9.47
N GLN A 110 1.23 1.19 -8.58
CA GLN A 110 1.06 -0.26 -8.68
C GLN A 110 -0.41 -0.60 -8.87
N LYS A 111 -0.74 -1.46 -9.85
CA LYS A 111 -2.10 -1.96 -10.03
C LYS A 111 -2.46 -2.91 -8.90
N LYS A 112 -3.60 -2.68 -8.25
CA LYS A 112 -4.25 -3.62 -7.34
C LYS A 112 -5.01 -4.69 -8.12
N ALA A 113 -5.45 -5.74 -7.42
CA ALA A 113 -6.25 -6.82 -8.00
C ALA A 113 -7.60 -6.32 -8.57
N ASP A 114 -8.21 -5.32 -7.92
CA ASP A 114 -9.44 -4.66 -8.35
C ASP A 114 -9.27 -3.73 -9.58
N GLY A 115 -8.05 -3.61 -10.12
CA GLY A 115 -7.73 -2.74 -11.24
C GLY A 115 -7.43 -1.28 -10.87
N SER A 116 -7.64 -0.87 -9.62
CA SER A 116 -7.28 0.47 -9.13
C SER A 116 -5.77 0.66 -9.02
N LEU A 117 -5.31 1.92 -9.04
CA LEU A 117 -3.89 2.25 -8.88
C LEU A 117 -3.58 2.64 -7.43
N ARG A 118 -2.55 2.03 -6.87
CA ARG A 118 -2.00 2.37 -5.55
C ARG A 118 -0.79 3.27 -5.71
N MET A 119 -0.83 4.46 -5.12
CA MET A 119 0.31 5.36 -5.06
C MET A 119 1.39 4.80 -4.11
N CYS A 120 2.63 4.73 -4.58
CA CYS A 120 3.78 4.25 -3.80
C CYS A 120 4.94 5.25 -3.91
N CYS A 121 5.49 5.69 -2.78
CA CYS A 121 6.70 6.52 -2.76
C CYS A 121 7.96 5.65 -2.88
N ASP A 122 8.86 5.99 -3.81
CA ASP A 122 10.12 5.27 -4.00
C ASP A 122 11.21 5.76 -3.03
N TYR A 123 11.21 5.20 -1.81
CA TYR A 123 12.22 5.49 -0.80
C TYR A 123 13.53 4.71 -0.96
N ARG A 124 13.78 4.03 -2.10
CA ARG A 124 15.03 3.26 -2.29
C ARG A 124 16.29 4.11 -2.17
N ALA A 125 16.22 5.40 -2.52
CA ALA A 125 17.34 6.32 -2.35
C ALA A 125 17.56 6.69 -0.87
N LEU A 126 16.48 6.96 -0.14
CA LEU A 126 16.50 7.26 1.29
C LEU A 126 17.05 6.08 2.09
N LYS A 127 16.64 4.85 1.75
CA LYS A 127 17.08 3.63 2.42
C LYS A 127 18.60 3.39 2.36
N LYS A 128 19.32 4.02 1.42
CA LYS A 128 20.79 3.95 1.36
C LYS A 128 21.49 4.86 2.37
N SER A 129 20.74 5.78 2.97
CA SER A 129 21.22 6.78 3.93
C SER A 129 20.78 6.46 5.36
N LEU A 130 20.03 5.37 5.54
CA LEU A 130 19.75 4.71 6.82
C LEU A 130 20.89 3.73 7.10
#